data_AF-A0AAC9RN70-F1
#
_entry.id   AF-A0AAC9RN70-F1
#
_cell.length_a   1.000
_cell.length_b   1.000
_cell.length_c   1.000
_cell.angle_alpha   90.00
_cell.angle_beta   90.00
_cell.angle_gamma   90.00
#
_symmetry.space_group_name_H-M   'P 1'
#
loop_
_entity.id
_entity.type
_entity.pdbx_description
1 polymer ?
#
loop_
_entity_poly.entity_id
_entity_poly.type
_entity_poly.pdbx_seq_one_letter_code
_entity_poly.pdbx_strand_id
1 'polypeptide(L)' 'MAGLRDVLIHDYFGVDLDIVWNVVRKELPRIHILIKNLIEET' A
#
# COMPACT_ATOMS: atom_id res chain seq x y z
N MET A 1 -6.31 -10.58 11.52
CA MET A 1 -6.30 -9.10 11.52
C MET A 1 -6.58 -8.65 10.11
N ALA A 2 -7.64 -7.85 9.88
CA ALA A 2 -7.94 -7.31 8.57
C ALA A 2 -6.95 -6.18 8.24
N GLY A 3 -6.17 -6.33 7.18
CA GLY A 3 -5.28 -5.28 6.65
C GLY A 3 -5.96 -4.47 5.55
N LEU A 4 -5.34 -3.38 5.09
CA LEU A 4 -5.90 -2.49 4.05
C LEU A 4 -6.45 -3.25 2.83
N ARG A 5 -5.72 -4.26 2.33
CA ARG A 5 -6.16 -5.10 1.21
C ARG A 5 -7.50 -5.80 1.50
N ASP A 6 -7.66 -6.32 2.72
CA ASP A 6 -8.84 -7.08 3.13
C ASP A 6 -10.07 -6.17 3.11
N VAL A 7 -9.94 -4.97 3.66
CA VAL A 7 -10.98 -3.93 3.63
C VAL A 7 -11.30 -3.49 2.20
N LEU A 8 -10.29 -3.23 1.37
CA LEU A 8 -10.48 -2.79 -0.02
C LEU A 8 -11.27 -3.80 -0.88
N ILE A 9 -11.14 -5.11 -0.62
CA ILE A 9 -11.71 -6.17 -1.46
C ILE A 9 -13.04 -6.69 -0.88
N HIS A 10 -13.16 -6.77 0.44
CA HIS A 10 -14.28 -7.44 1.10
C HIS A 10 -15.22 -6.49 1.86
N ASP A 11 -14.79 -5.26 2.17
CA ASP A 11 -15.58 -4.27 2.91
C ASP A 11 -15.43 -2.86 2.30
N TYR A 12 -15.61 -2.78 0.97
CA TYR A 12 -15.30 -1.59 0.18
C TYR A 12 -16.13 -0.34 0.56
N PHE A 13 -17.29 -0.52 1.20
CA PHE A 13 -18.08 0.60 1.74
C PHE A 13 -17.44 1.24 2.98
N GLY A 14 -16.59 0.50 3.70
CA GLY A 14 -15.82 0.99 4.86
C GLY A 14 -14.47 1.61 4.51
N VAL A 15 -14.20 1.86 3.22
CA VAL A 15 -12.90 2.37 2.77
C VAL A 15 -12.74 3.85 3.10
N ASP A 16 -11.71 4.16 3.89
CA ASP A 16 -11.23 5.51 4.11
C ASP A 16 -10.31 5.95 2.96
N LEU A 17 -10.77 6.91 2.15
CA LEU A 17 -10.03 7.40 0.99
C LEU A 17 -8.78 8.21 1.36
N ASP A 18 -8.71 8.83 2.53
CA ASP A 18 -7.52 9.55 2.97
C ASP A 18 -6.40 8.58 3.34
N ILE A 19 -6.76 7.43 3.92
CA ILE A 19 -5.83 6.33 4.16
C ILE A 19 -5.32 5.77 2.82
N VAL A 20 -6.22 5.49 1.88
CA VAL A 20 -5.84 4.99 0.54
C VAL A 20 -4.94 5.98 -0.17
N TRP A 21 -5.28 7.27 -0.13
CA TRP A 21 -4.49 8.33 -0.76
C TRP A 21 -3.10 8.44 -0.17
N ASN A 22 -2.96 8.38 1.16
CA ASN A 22 -1.65 8.37 1.81
C ASN A 22 -0.82 7.16 1.42
N VAL A 23 -1.43 5.96 1.35
CA VAL A 23 -0.73 4.73 0.94
C VAL A 23 -0.22 4.87 -0.49
N VAL A 24 -1.05 5.37 -1.41
CA VAL A 24 -0.64 5.57 -2.81
C VAL A 24 0.46 6.62 -2.94
N ARG A 25 0.39 7.72 -2.19
CA ARG A 25 1.32 8.85 -2.34
C ARG A 25 2.62 8.72 -1.55
N LYS A 26 2.64 7.94 -0.47
CA LYS A 26 3.79 7.86 0.46
C LYS A 26 4.34 6.45 0.56
N GLU A 27 3.49 5.47 0.83
CA GLU A 27 3.94 4.10 1.13
C GLU A 27 4.34 3.33 -0.13
N LEU A 28 3.53 3.36 -1.20
CA LEU A 28 3.83 2.64 -2.44
C LEU A 28 5.15 3.11 -3.08
N PRO A 29 5.45 4.42 -3.23
CA PRO A 29 6.74 4.87 -3.76
C PRO A 29 7.93 4.41 -2.89
N ARG A 30 7.78 4.45 -1.57
CA ARG A 30 8.81 3.99 -0.63
C ARG A 30 9.10 2.50 -0.81
N ILE A 31 8.05 1.68 -0.88
CA ILE A 31 8.16 0.23 -1.10
C ILE A 31 8.78 -0.08 -2.46
N HIS A 32 8.40 0.67 -3.51
CA HIS A 32 9.00 0.52 -4.84
C HIS A 32 10.51 0.73 -4.82
N ILE A 33 11.00 1.79 -4.16
CA ILE A 33 12.43 2.06 -4.04
C ILE A 33 13.14 0.94 -3.27
N LEU A 34 12.55 0.47 -2.16
CA LEU A 34 13.12 -0.63 -1.37
C LEU A 34 13.26 -1.90 -2.21
N ILE A 35 12.22 -2.28 -2.95
CA ILE A 35 12.24 -3.46 -3.82
C ILE A 35 13.28 -3.29 -4.93
N LYS A 36 13.35 -2.10 -5.54
CA LYS A 36 14.34 -1.80 -6.59
C LYS A 36 15.77 -1.98 -6.07
N ASN A 37 16.09 -1.42 -4.91
CA ASN A 37 17.41 -1.56 -4.31
C ASN A 37 17.75 -3.02 -4.00
N LEU A 38 16.80 -3.80 -3.49
CA LEU A 38 17.01 -5.23 -3.22
C LEU A 38 17.36 -6.03 -4.48
N ILE A 39 16.76 -5.67 -5.63
CA ILE A 39 17.04 -6.32 -6.91
C ILE A 39 18.38 -5.87 -7.48
N GLU A 40 18.76 -4.61 -7.31
CA GLU A 40 20.03 -4.04 -7.80
C GLU A 40 21.25 -4.44 -6.95
N GLU A 41 21.05 -4.87 -5.70
CA GLU A 41 22.11 -5.36 -4.80
C GLU A 41 22.50 -6.85 -5.04
N THR A 42 21.89 -7.53 -6.03
CA THR A 42 22.21 -8.92 -6.44
C THR A 42 22.85 -8.94 -7.83
#